data_AF-A0A6B3GXM3-F1
#
_entry.id   AF-A0A6B3GXM3-F1
#
_cell.length_a   1.000
_cell.length_b   1.000
_cell.length_c   1.000
_cell.angle_alpha   90.00
_cell.angle_beta   90.00
_cell.angle_gamma   90.00
#
_symmetry.space_group_name_H-M   'P 1'
#
loop_
_entity.id
_entity.type
_entity.pdbx_description
1 polymer ?
#
loop_
_entity_poly.entity_id
_entity_poly.type
_entity_poly.pdbx_seq_one_letter_code
_entity_poly.pdbx_strand_id
1 'polypeptide(L)'
;PRYDGAFVSGLYAADPAVAEGREAIAALPSWTGIDVGVGKETLGPDTPAGRISHYRQTVFLSCGLVRTSLRWTTADGRATDLTYEVLADRSDVHTGAVRLRMTPRWSGAATVTGRLDERGARRITLRENGTFRTLGTKIEGAVAQAMRRGSGVVETLR
;
A
#
# COMPACT_ATOMS: atom_id res chain seq x y z
N PRO A 1 16.27 7.87 3.06
CA PRO A 1 15.50 6.62 2.85
C PRO A 1 14.06 6.76 3.35
N ARG A 2 13.06 6.44 2.53
CA ARG A 2 11.70 6.23 3.06
C ARG A 2 11.69 4.85 3.72
N TYR A 3 11.21 4.81 4.95
CA TYR A 3 11.06 3.56 5.71
C TYR A 3 9.58 3.25 5.77
N ASP A 4 9.16 2.23 5.03
CA ASP A 4 7.87 1.58 5.19
C ASP A 4 8.07 0.18 5.80
N GLY A 5 7.00 -0.34 6.37
CA GLY A 5 6.99 -1.68 6.94
C GLY A 5 5.60 -2.05 7.46
N ALA A 6 5.21 -3.29 7.21
CA ALA A 6 4.03 -3.90 7.81
C ALA A 6 4.49 -4.92 8.85
N PHE A 7 4.03 -4.74 10.09
CA PHE A 7 4.46 -5.55 11.22
C PHE A 7 3.24 -6.15 11.93
N VAL A 8 3.40 -7.37 12.43
CA VAL A 8 2.40 -8.08 13.23
C VAL A 8 3.02 -8.38 14.59
N SER A 9 2.25 -8.14 15.66
CA SER A 9 2.69 -8.47 17.01
C SER A 9 3.01 -9.96 17.12
N GLY A 10 4.13 -10.30 17.76
CA GLY A 10 4.57 -11.69 17.92
C GLY A 10 5.31 -12.27 16.70
N LEU A 11 5.41 -11.55 15.59
CA LEU A 11 6.13 -12.04 14.40
C LEU A 11 7.61 -11.60 14.44
N TYR A 12 8.45 -12.52 14.90
CA TYR A 12 9.90 -12.33 15.01
C TYR A 12 10.67 -13.34 14.17
N ALA A 13 11.90 -12.99 13.84
CA ALA A 13 12.88 -13.85 13.18
C ALA A 13 14.19 -13.85 13.98
N ALA A 14 14.96 -14.94 13.85
CA ALA A 14 16.27 -15.10 14.47
C ALA A 14 17.27 -15.54 13.40
N ASP A 15 17.93 -14.58 12.76
CA ASP A 15 18.86 -14.83 11.67
C ASP A 15 20.28 -14.47 12.14
N PRO A 16 21.26 -15.39 12.11
CA PRO A 16 22.65 -15.08 12.47
C PRO A 16 23.24 -13.86 11.74
N ALA A 17 22.79 -13.59 10.51
CA ALA A 17 23.24 -12.43 9.73
C ALA A 17 22.61 -11.10 10.21
N VAL A 18 21.62 -11.14 11.09
CA VAL A 18 20.89 -9.98 11.60
C VAL A 18 20.98 -9.93 13.12
N ALA A 19 21.38 -8.77 13.67
CA ALA A 19 21.42 -8.56 15.12
C ALA A 19 22.21 -9.64 15.89
N GLU A 20 23.23 -10.24 15.25
CA GLU A 20 24.06 -11.31 15.82
C GLU A 20 23.23 -12.53 16.26
N GLY A 21 22.16 -12.87 15.52
CA GLY A 21 21.29 -14.01 15.81
C GLY A 21 20.23 -13.75 16.88
N ARG A 22 20.15 -12.54 17.45
CA ARG A 22 19.06 -12.16 18.36
C ARG A 22 17.74 -12.03 17.61
N GLU A 23 16.64 -12.24 18.35
CA GLU A 23 15.31 -12.05 17.79
C GLU A 23 15.11 -10.59 17.38
N ALA A 24 14.64 -10.40 16.14
CA ALA A 24 14.30 -9.12 15.56
C ALA A 24 12.94 -9.21 14.87
N ILE A 25 12.18 -8.12 14.90
CA ILE A 25 10.86 -8.08 14.29
C ILE A 25 10.94 -8.38 12.79
N ALA A 26 10.08 -9.28 12.31
CA ALA A 26 9.94 -9.59 10.90
C ALA A 26 8.89 -8.67 10.27
N ALA A 27 9.08 -8.32 9.00
CA ALA A 27 8.15 -7.47 8.26
C ALA A 27 7.46 -8.28 7.16
N LEU A 28 6.15 -8.08 7.03
CA LEU A 28 5.34 -8.56 5.91
C LEU A 28 5.55 -7.69 4.66
N PRO A 29 5.14 -8.13 3.46
CA PRO A 29 5.00 -7.26 2.30
C PRO A 29 4.19 -6.00 2.64
N SER A 30 4.57 -4.85 2.08
CA SER A 30 3.81 -3.61 2.26
C SER A 30 2.46 -3.75 1.55
N TRP A 31 1.37 -3.64 2.30
CA TRP A 31 -0.01 -3.89 1.80
C TRP A 31 -0.79 -2.62 1.46
N THR A 32 -0.20 -1.45 1.72
CA THR A 32 -0.86 -0.15 1.51
C THR A 32 -0.68 0.36 0.07
N GLY A 33 0.14 -0.29 -0.75
CA GLY A 33 0.50 0.20 -2.09
C GLY A 33 -0.69 0.26 -3.04
N ILE A 34 -0.89 1.41 -3.68
CA ILE A 34 -1.77 1.59 -4.83
C ILE A 34 -1.05 2.40 -5.89
N ASP A 35 -1.00 1.88 -7.11
CA ASP A 35 -0.58 2.64 -8.28
C ASP A 35 -1.79 3.29 -8.94
N VAL A 36 -1.68 4.58 -9.25
CA VAL A 36 -2.67 5.33 -10.04
C VAL A 36 -2.00 5.78 -11.32
N GLY A 37 -2.49 5.29 -12.46
CA GLY A 37 -1.98 5.60 -13.79
C GLY A 37 -2.98 6.38 -14.63
N VAL A 38 -2.49 7.41 -15.33
CA VAL A 38 -3.26 8.27 -16.24
C VAL A 38 -2.45 8.48 -17.52
N GLY A 39 -2.90 7.89 -18.62
CA GLY A 39 -2.12 7.82 -19.86
C GLY A 39 -0.81 7.05 -19.69
N LYS A 40 0.32 7.74 -19.91
CA LYS A 40 1.68 7.16 -19.79
C LYS A 40 2.32 7.42 -18.42
N GLU A 41 1.66 8.16 -17.54
CA GLU A 41 2.21 8.55 -16.25
C GLU A 41 1.59 7.73 -15.12
N THR A 42 2.41 7.42 -14.13
CA THR A 42 1.99 6.81 -12.86
C THR A 42 2.35 7.78 -11.74
N LEU A 43 1.39 8.06 -10.86
CA LEU A 43 1.63 8.84 -9.65
C LEU A 43 2.56 8.06 -8.72
N GLY A 44 3.65 8.70 -8.29
CA GLY A 44 4.63 8.04 -7.44
C GLY A 44 5.69 8.99 -6.88
N PRO A 45 6.74 8.42 -6.25
CA PRO A 45 7.84 9.18 -5.64
C PRO A 45 8.53 10.18 -6.56
N ASP A 46 8.58 9.88 -7.86
CA ASP A 46 9.27 10.68 -8.88
C ASP A 46 8.34 11.71 -9.54
N THR A 47 7.07 11.78 -9.14
CA THR A 47 6.16 12.81 -9.62
C THR A 47 6.66 14.20 -9.20
N PRO A 48 6.91 15.13 -10.14
CA PRO A 48 7.42 16.45 -9.79
C PRO A 48 6.46 17.18 -8.84
N ALA A 49 6.98 17.85 -7.82
CA ALA A 49 6.16 18.51 -6.79
C ALA A 49 5.15 19.51 -7.37
N GLY A 50 5.50 20.23 -8.45
CA GLY A 50 4.59 21.14 -9.14
C GLY A 50 3.38 20.48 -9.83
N ARG A 51 3.35 19.14 -9.93
CA ARG A 51 2.21 18.36 -10.43
C ARG A 51 1.24 17.95 -9.33
N ILE A 52 1.56 18.23 -8.06
CA ILE A 52 0.75 17.91 -6.89
C ILE A 52 0.30 19.21 -6.23
N SER A 53 -1.01 19.34 -6.02
CA SER A 53 -1.62 20.48 -5.34
C SER A 53 -2.66 20.01 -4.31
N HIS A 54 -3.09 20.92 -3.43
CA HIS A 54 -4.10 20.62 -2.40
C HIS A 54 -3.76 19.41 -1.51
N TYR A 55 -2.47 19.13 -1.31
CA TYR A 55 -2.03 18.02 -0.47
C TYR A 55 -2.42 18.25 0.99
N ARG A 56 -3.08 17.27 1.58
CA ARG A 56 -3.37 17.21 3.01
C ARG A 56 -3.29 15.77 3.48
N GLN A 57 -2.57 15.54 4.56
CA GLN A 57 -2.60 14.29 5.31
C GLN A 57 -3.20 14.53 6.69
N THR A 58 -4.04 13.63 7.16
CA THR A 58 -4.71 13.74 8.46
C THR A 58 -4.83 12.37 9.09
N VAL A 59 -4.48 12.30 10.38
CA VAL A 59 -4.69 11.12 11.21
C VAL A 59 -5.91 11.38 12.09
N PHE A 60 -6.94 10.56 11.95
CA PHE A 60 -8.14 10.61 12.77
C PHE A 60 -7.97 9.65 13.95
N LEU A 61 -7.52 10.18 15.09
CA LEU A 61 -7.15 9.38 16.27
C LEU A 61 -8.34 8.57 16.85
N SER A 62 -9.57 9.08 16.74
CA SER A 62 -10.75 8.39 17.26
C SER A 62 -11.07 7.08 16.55
N CYS A 63 -10.75 6.98 15.25
CA CYS A 63 -11.02 5.79 14.44
C CYS A 63 -9.77 5.11 13.87
N GLY A 64 -8.57 5.65 14.09
CA GLY A 64 -7.31 5.05 13.61
C GLY A 64 -7.13 5.14 12.09
N LEU A 65 -7.76 6.12 11.44
CA LEU A 65 -7.74 6.30 9.99
C LEU A 65 -6.66 7.30 9.58
N VAL A 66 -5.82 6.95 8.60
CA VAL A 66 -4.94 7.91 7.92
C VAL A 66 -5.56 8.27 6.57
N ARG A 67 -5.87 9.55 6.36
CA ARG A 67 -6.37 10.07 5.08
C ARG A 67 -5.32 10.96 4.44
N THR A 68 -5.02 10.70 3.17
CA THR A 68 -4.23 11.60 2.31
C THR A 68 -5.13 12.04 1.15
N SER A 69 -5.26 13.35 0.95
CA SER A 69 -5.95 13.93 -0.19
C SER A 69 -5.01 14.82 -0.99
N LEU A 70 -5.10 14.77 -2.31
CA LEU A 70 -4.32 15.62 -3.21
C LEU A 70 -5.02 15.77 -4.56
N ARG A 71 -4.61 16.78 -5.33
CA ARG A 71 -4.87 16.88 -6.76
C ARG A 71 -3.58 16.61 -7.51
N TRP A 72 -3.61 15.62 -8.39
CA TRP A 72 -2.52 15.32 -9.31
C TRP A 72 -2.88 15.78 -10.72
N THR A 73 -1.98 16.51 -11.37
CA THR A 73 -2.11 16.94 -12.76
C THR A 73 -0.98 16.35 -13.58
N THR A 74 -1.30 15.53 -14.58
CA THR A 74 -0.30 14.94 -15.51
C THR A 74 0.36 16.00 -16.39
N ALA A 75 1.42 15.61 -17.11
CA ALA A 75 2.13 16.46 -18.06
C ALA A 75 1.21 17.08 -19.12
N ASP A 76 0.24 16.30 -19.60
CA ASP A 76 -0.80 16.70 -20.57
C ASP A 76 -1.98 17.47 -19.96
N GLY A 77 -1.94 17.81 -18.67
CA GLY A 77 -2.91 18.70 -18.03
C GLY A 77 -4.15 18.03 -17.43
N ARG A 78 -4.24 16.70 -17.43
CA ARG A 78 -5.38 15.98 -16.82
C ARG A 78 -5.31 16.01 -15.30
N ALA A 79 -6.16 16.84 -14.70
CA ALA A 79 -6.29 16.97 -13.25
C ALA A 79 -7.20 15.89 -12.64
N THR A 80 -6.74 15.26 -11.57
CA THR A 80 -7.44 14.19 -10.85
C THR A 80 -7.38 14.46 -9.36
N ASP A 81 -8.55 14.55 -8.72
CA ASP A 81 -8.64 14.64 -7.26
C ASP A 81 -8.64 13.23 -6.65
N LEU A 82 -7.72 12.98 -5.72
CA LEU A 82 -7.52 11.70 -5.06
C LEU A 82 -7.75 11.84 -3.56
N THR A 83 -8.47 10.88 -2.99
CA THR A 83 -8.53 10.66 -1.53
C THR A 83 -8.18 9.21 -1.26
N TYR A 84 -7.13 9.01 -0.49
CA TYR A 84 -6.55 7.72 -0.14
C TYR A 84 -6.64 7.54 1.37
N GLU A 85 -7.21 6.43 1.80
CA GLU A 85 -7.49 6.13 3.21
C GLU A 85 -6.92 4.77 3.58
N VAL A 86 -6.28 4.69 4.76
CA VAL A 86 -5.69 3.46 5.30
C VAL A 86 -6.23 3.23 6.71
N LEU A 87 -6.63 1.99 6.97
CA LEU A 87 -7.09 1.51 8.27
C LEU A 87 -6.46 0.15 8.57
N ALA A 88 -5.92 -0.02 9.78
CA ALA A 88 -5.73 -1.33 10.39
C ALA A 88 -6.96 -1.60 11.26
N ASP A 89 -7.76 -2.60 10.89
CA ASP A 89 -9.06 -2.84 11.51
C ASP A 89 -8.89 -3.37 12.95
N ARG A 90 -9.52 -2.69 13.91
CA ARG A 90 -9.49 -3.10 15.32
C ARG A 90 -10.52 -4.18 15.65
N SER A 91 -11.57 -4.28 14.84
CA SER A 91 -12.63 -5.30 14.99
C SER A 91 -12.24 -6.63 14.36
N ASP A 92 -11.37 -6.60 13.36
CA ASP A 92 -10.72 -7.77 12.76
C ASP A 92 -9.21 -7.52 12.65
N VAL A 93 -8.47 -7.97 13.67
CA VAL A 93 -7.06 -7.64 13.90
C VAL A 93 -6.10 -8.14 12.82
N HIS A 94 -6.54 -9.02 11.92
CA HIS A 94 -5.75 -9.51 10.79
C HIS A 94 -6.09 -8.79 9.47
N THR A 95 -6.98 -7.80 9.51
CA THR A 95 -7.46 -7.09 8.33
C THR A 95 -6.93 -5.66 8.28
N GLY A 96 -6.24 -5.34 7.18
CA GLY A 96 -5.93 -3.98 6.76
C GLY A 96 -6.81 -3.59 5.58
N ALA A 97 -7.24 -2.33 5.52
CA ALA A 97 -8.05 -1.81 4.44
C ALA A 97 -7.44 -0.54 3.86
N VAL A 98 -7.49 -0.48 2.52
CA VAL A 98 -7.14 0.71 1.76
C VAL A 98 -8.35 1.10 0.91
N ARG A 99 -8.69 2.39 0.91
CA ARG A 99 -9.73 2.93 0.03
C ARG A 99 -9.16 4.07 -0.79
N LEU A 100 -9.26 3.96 -2.11
CA LEU A 100 -9.03 5.06 -3.03
C LEU A 100 -10.37 5.58 -3.57
N ARG A 101 -10.58 6.89 -3.45
CA ARG A 101 -11.57 7.63 -4.23
C ARG A 101 -10.84 8.50 -5.25
N MET A 102 -11.15 8.29 -6.52
CA MET A 102 -10.61 9.06 -7.64
C MET A 102 -11.75 9.86 -8.29
N THR A 103 -11.55 11.17 -8.45
CA THR A 103 -12.49 12.07 -9.14
C THR A 103 -11.76 12.75 -10.30
N PRO A 104 -11.79 12.17 -11.51
CA PRO A 104 -11.21 12.76 -12.70
C PRO A 104 -11.93 14.07 -13.08
N ARG A 105 -11.18 15.08 -13.54
CA ARG A 105 -11.74 16.30 -14.17
C ARG A 105 -11.70 16.23 -15.70
N TRP A 106 -11.63 15.01 -16.22
CA TRP A 106 -11.42 14.66 -17.62
C TRP A 106 -12.13 13.34 -17.91
N SER A 107 -12.27 13.00 -19.19
CA SER A 107 -12.87 11.74 -19.65
C SER A 107 -11.82 10.84 -20.28
N GLY A 108 -11.92 9.53 -20.05
CA GLY A 108 -11.02 8.52 -20.61
C GLY A 108 -10.66 7.42 -19.61
N ALA A 109 -9.63 6.65 -19.95
CA ALA A 109 -9.17 5.54 -19.13
C ALA A 109 -8.12 5.96 -18.08
N ALA A 110 -8.24 5.38 -16.89
CA ALA A 110 -7.24 5.38 -15.83
C ALA A 110 -7.00 3.94 -15.37
N THR A 111 -5.84 3.68 -14.78
CA THR A 111 -5.50 2.38 -14.19
C THR A 111 -5.31 2.53 -12.69
N VAL A 112 -5.89 1.61 -11.92
CA VAL A 112 -5.69 1.52 -10.47
C VAL A 112 -5.28 0.10 -10.14
N THR A 113 -4.10 -0.07 -9.56
CA THR A 113 -3.55 -1.39 -9.21
C THR A 113 -3.21 -1.42 -7.73
N GLY A 114 -3.85 -2.28 -6.95
CA GLY A 114 -3.44 -2.55 -5.57
C GLY A 114 -2.21 -3.46 -5.54
N ARG A 115 -1.25 -3.20 -4.66
CA ARG A 115 0.02 -3.94 -4.60
C ARG A 115 0.31 -4.47 -3.20
N LEU A 116 0.62 -5.76 -3.14
CA LEU A 116 1.49 -6.32 -2.11
C LEU A 116 2.94 -6.12 -2.56
N ASP A 117 3.64 -5.15 -1.98
CA ASP A 117 5.04 -4.89 -2.34
C ASP A 117 5.98 -5.76 -1.49
N GLU A 118 6.50 -6.81 -2.13
CA GLU A 118 7.39 -7.79 -1.53
C GLU A 118 8.72 -7.17 -1.08
N ARG A 119 9.12 -6.01 -1.62
CA ARG A 119 10.33 -5.30 -1.18
C ARG A 119 10.23 -4.81 0.28
N GLY A 120 9.00 -4.69 0.79
CA GLY A 120 8.74 -4.41 2.21
C GLY A 120 8.98 -5.60 3.13
N ALA A 121 8.97 -6.84 2.59
CA ALA A 121 9.18 -8.04 3.38
C ALA A 121 10.61 -8.15 3.90
N ARG A 122 10.76 -8.49 5.18
CA ARG A 122 12.09 -8.62 5.82
C ARG A 122 12.09 -9.77 6.79
N ARG A 123 13.15 -10.57 6.73
CA ARG A 123 13.39 -11.71 7.64
C ARG A 123 12.30 -12.78 7.56
N ILE A 124 11.71 -12.91 6.39
CA ILE A 124 10.81 -13.98 6.00
C ILE A 124 11.24 -14.50 4.63
N THR A 125 11.00 -15.77 4.34
CA THR A 125 10.94 -16.31 3.00
C THR A 125 9.49 -16.22 2.53
N LEU A 126 9.21 -15.30 1.60
CA LEU A 126 7.91 -15.17 0.96
C LEU A 126 7.84 -16.11 -0.25
N ARG A 127 6.69 -16.74 -0.47
CA ARG A 127 6.40 -17.60 -1.63
C ARG A 127 5.39 -16.90 -2.54
N GLU A 128 5.40 -17.23 -3.83
CA GLU A 128 4.53 -16.61 -4.84
C GLU A 128 3.03 -16.71 -4.51
N ASN A 129 2.61 -17.74 -3.77
CA ASN A 129 1.22 -17.93 -3.34
C ASN A 129 0.82 -17.08 -2.12
N GLY A 130 1.66 -16.13 -1.70
CA GLY A 130 1.41 -15.26 -0.54
C GLY A 130 1.67 -15.91 0.82
N THR A 131 2.06 -17.20 0.86
CA THR A 131 2.52 -17.81 2.11
C THR A 131 3.95 -17.39 2.43
N PHE A 132 4.30 -17.36 3.71
CA PHE A 132 5.65 -17.04 4.14
C PHE A 132 6.10 -17.91 5.32
N ARG A 133 7.40 -17.91 5.56
CA ARG A 133 8.03 -18.49 6.75
C ARG A 133 9.09 -17.56 7.32
N THR A 134 9.08 -17.30 8.62
CA THR A 134 10.12 -16.47 9.26
C THR A 134 11.48 -17.17 9.29
N LEU A 135 12.55 -16.39 9.16
CA LEU A 135 13.92 -16.91 9.26
C LEU A 135 14.23 -17.29 10.73
N GLY A 136 14.82 -18.46 10.94
CA GLY A 136 15.21 -18.96 12.27
C GLY A 136 14.06 -19.50 13.11
N THR A 137 13.06 -18.67 13.42
CA THR A 137 11.90 -19.02 14.26
C THR A 137 10.88 -19.90 13.54
N LYS A 138 10.95 -19.99 12.20
CA LYS A 138 10.22 -20.98 11.39
C LYS A 138 8.68 -20.87 11.45
N ILE A 139 8.15 -19.73 11.88
CA ILE A 139 6.71 -19.45 11.94
C ILE A 139 6.18 -19.30 10.52
N GLU A 140 5.06 -19.95 10.24
CA GLU A 140 4.40 -19.89 8.93
C GLU A 140 3.14 -19.02 8.99
N GLY A 141 2.83 -18.37 7.87
CA GLY A 141 1.63 -17.56 7.72
C GLY A 141 1.33 -17.27 6.26
N ALA A 142 0.30 -16.47 6.02
CA ALA A 142 -0.06 -16.03 4.68
C ALA A 142 -0.52 -14.57 4.69
N VAL A 143 -0.26 -13.87 3.60
CA VAL A 143 -0.80 -12.54 3.31
C VAL A 143 -1.58 -12.66 2.01
N ALA A 144 -2.81 -12.15 2.03
CA ALA A 144 -3.66 -12.10 0.86
C ALA A 144 -4.22 -10.69 0.69
N GLN A 145 -4.47 -10.31 -0.55
CA GLN A 145 -5.11 -9.04 -0.89
C GLN A 145 -6.31 -9.32 -1.78
N ALA A 146 -7.46 -8.74 -1.42
CA ALA A 146 -8.64 -8.73 -2.26
C ALA A 146 -8.99 -7.30 -2.63
N MET A 147 -9.30 -7.05 -3.90
CA MET A 147 -9.72 -5.74 -4.38
C MET A 147 -11.22 -5.75 -4.68
N ARG A 148 -11.93 -4.73 -4.20
CA ARG A 148 -13.33 -4.49 -4.55
C ARG A 148 -13.45 -3.14 -5.24
N ARG A 149 -14.26 -3.09 -6.29
CA ARG A 149 -14.51 -1.86 -7.05
C ARG A 149 -15.62 -1.05 -6.39
N GLY A 150 -15.48 0.26 -6.45
CA GLY A 150 -16.56 1.17 -6.09
C GLY A 150 -17.62 1.24 -7.20
N SER A 151 -18.81 1.68 -6.84
CA SER A 151 -19.87 2.02 -7.80
C SER A 151 -19.37 3.03 -8.84
N GLY A 152 -19.58 2.76 -10.12
CA GLY A 152 -19.22 3.66 -11.23
C GLY A 152 -17.88 3.37 -11.92
N VAL A 153 -17.13 2.35 -11.49
CA VAL A 153 -15.94 1.88 -12.20
C VAL A 153 -16.37 0.89 -13.29
N VAL A 154 -16.22 1.29 -14.57
CA VAL A 154 -16.36 0.39 -15.72
C VAL A 154 -14.97 -0.15 -16.06
N GLU A 155 -14.78 -1.46 -15.96
CA GLU A 155 -13.53 -2.09 -16.37
C GLU A 155 -13.50 -2.23 -17.89
N THR A 156 -12.43 -1.77 -18.50
CA THR A 156 -12.03 -2.23 -19.83
C THR A 156 -11.13 -3.43 -19.60
N LEU A 157 -11.62 -4.64 -19.90
CA LEU A 157 -10.80 -5.85 -19.89
C LEU A 157 -9.57 -5.60 -20.78
N ARG A 158 -8.39 -5.91 -20.27
CA ARG A 158 -7.16 -6.04 -21.06
C ARG A 158 -6.91 -7.51 -21.36
#